data_AF-A0A942T1Y4-F1
#
_entry.id   AF-A0A942T1Y4-F1
#
_cell.length_a   1.000
_cell.length_b   1.000
_cell.length_c   1.000
_cell.angle_alpha   90.00
_cell.angle_beta   90.00
_cell.angle_gamma   90.00
#
_symmetry.space_group_name_H-M   'P 1'
#
loop_
_entity.id
_entity.type
_entity.pdbx_description
1 polymer ?
#
loop_
_entity_poly.entity_id
_entity_poly.type
_entity_poly.pdbx_seq_one_letter_code
_entity_poly.pdbx_strand_id
1 'polypeptide(L)'
;MTSDLYVPLAVPDDDAAPALPRHWSAEAKRVHARILAERPAIAGADLSSLHQACTMIATADRYDRTIRADGSTVFGSTGQLVAHPLVSEVRQLRTAAASILDRLSPVLSRAERRQQAGLNRTGRATR
;
A
#
# COMPACT_ATOMS: atom_id res chain seq x y z
N MET A 1 -20.89 52.98 -7.05
CA MET A 1 -21.51 51.68 -7.41
C MET A 1 -20.41 50.81 -7.98
N THR A 2 -19.79 50.01 -7.10
CA THR A 2 -18.57 49.26 -7.34
C THR A 2 -18.90 48.01 -8.15
N SER A 3 -18.17 47.84 -9.25
CA SER A 3 -18.30 46.74 -10.20
C SER A 3 -17.90 45.42 -9.54
N ASP A 4 -18.79 44.44 -9.58
CA ASP A 4 -18.53 43.07 -9.16
C ASP A 4 -17.48 42.45 -10.08
N LEU A 5 -16.27 42.26 -9.55
CA LEU A 5 -15.20 41.52 -10.21
C LEU A 5 -15.56 40.03 -10.21
N TYR A 6 -16.17 39.57 -11.29
CA TYR A 6 -16.26 38.15 -11.61
C TYR A 6 -14.84 37.64 -11.93
N VAL A 7 -14.22 36.97 -10.96
CA VAL A 7 -13.01 36.17 -11.19
C VAL A 7 -13.48 34.79 -11.67
N PRO A 8 -13.24 34.39 -12.94
CA PRO A 8 -13.50 33.03 -13.33
C PRO A 8 -12.54 32.13 -12.54
N LEU A 9 -13.09 31.35 -11.61
CA LEU A 9 -12.38 30.21 -11.02
C LEU A 9 -12.02 29.30 -12.18
N ALA A 10 -10.75 29.34 -12.59
CA ALA A 10 -10.20 28.35 -13.50
C ALA A 10 -10.48 26.98 -12.89
N VAL A 11 -11.38 26.23 -13.53
CA VAL A 11 -11.57 24.81 -13.24
C VAL A 11 -10.22 24.17 -13.53
N PRO A 12 -9.50 23.62 -12.53
CA PRO A 12 -8.27 22.91 -12.82
C PRO A 12 -8.60 21.79 -13.80
N ASP A 13 -7.78 21.59 -14.83
CA ASP A 13 -7.87 20.46 -15.76
C ASP A 13 -8.02 19.16 -14.95
N ASP A 14 -9.24 18.66 -14.84
CA ASP A 14 -9.64 17.54 -13.98
C ASP A 14 -9.17 16.18 -14.56
N ASP A 15 -8.56 16.21 -15.76
CA ASP A 15 -8.07 15.06 -16.50
C ASP A 15 -6.59 14.70 -16.21
N ALA A 16 -5.87 15.54 -15.45
CA ALA A 16 -4.53 15.20 -15.00
C ALA A 16 -4.63 14.25 -13.80
N ALA A 17 -4.38 12.95 -14.03
CA ALA A 17 -4.26 11.98 -12.95
C ALA A 17 -3.42 12.58 -11.81
N PRO A 18 -3.94 12.67 -10.56
CA PRO A 18 -3.29 13.42 -9.51
C PRO A 18 -1.88 12.85 -9.29
N ALA A 19 -0.89 13.73 -9.34
CA ALA A 19 0.51 13.33 -9.17
C ALA A 19 0.66 12.54 -7.85
N LEU A 20 1.33 11.38 -7.91
CA LEU A 20 1.50 10.53 -6.74
C LEU A 20 2.17 11.29 -5.58
N PRO A 21 1.80 10.99 -4.32
CA PRO A 21 2.35 11.70 -3.18
C PRO A 21 3.89 11.67 -3.17
N ARG A 22 4.51 12.85 -3.06
CA ARG A 22 5.98 13.01 -3.14
C ARG A 22 6.71 12.21 -2.07
N HIS A 23 6.12 12.09 -0.88
CA HIS A 23 6.68 11.41 0.27
C HIS A 23 6.63 9.88 0.18
N TRP A 24 5.97 9.31 -0.83
CA TRP A 24 5.98 7.87 -1.04
C TRP A 24 7.36 7.38 -1.46
N SER A 25 7.74 6.22 -0.92
CA SER A 25 8.96 5.54 -1.34
C SER A 25 8.85 5.05 -2.79
N ALA A 26 9.99 4.72 -3.38
CA ALA A 26 10.03 4.10 -4.71
C ALA A 26 9.27 2.77 -4.74
N GLU A 27 9.28 2.00 -3.65
CA GLU A 27 8.50 0.76 -3.54
C GLU A 27 6.99 1.01 -3.53
N ALA A 28 6.51 1.95 -2.71
CA ALA A 28 5.10 2.32 -2.68
C ALA A 28 4.59 2.77 -4.06
N LYS A 29 5.37 3.59 -4.78
CA LYS A 29 5.04 4.02 -6.15
C LYS A 29 4.99 2.85 -7.14
N ARG A 30 5.94 1.91 -7.05
CA ARG A 30 5.94 0.69 -7.89
C ARG A 30 4.73 -0.19 -7.62
N VAL A 31 4.37 -0.40 -6.35
CA VAL A 31 3.18 -1.17 -5.97
C VAL A 31 1.91 -0.51 -6.51
N HIS A 32 1.78 0.80 -6.35
CA HIS A 32 0.65 1.56 -6.89
C HIS A 32 0.54 1.39 -8.42
N ALA A 33 1.63 1.62 -9.15
CA ALA A 33 1.66 1.50 -10.61
C ALA A 33 1.32 0.07 -11.07
N ARG A 34 1.83 -0.96 -10.38
CA ARG A 34 1.51 -2.36 -10.69
C ARG A 34 0.03 -2.66 -10.52
N ILE A 35 -0.58 -2.27 -9.40
CA ILE A 35 -2.01 -2.53 -9.15
C ILE A 35 -2.89 -1.78 -10.14
N LEU A 36 -2.55 -0.53 -10.51
CA LEU A 36 -3.30 0.19 -11.56
C LEU A 36 -3.17 -0.47 -12.93
N ALA A 37 -1.98 -1.01 -13.27
CA ALA A 37 -1.78 -1.73 -14.51
C ALA A 37 -2.60 -3.05 -14.56
N GLU A 38 -2.72 -3.74 -13.42
CA GLU A 38 -3.52 -4.96 -13.28
C GLU A 38 -5.03 -4.67 -13.20
N ARG A 39 -5.43 -3.52 -12.63
CA ARG A 39 -6.83 -3.12 -12.42
C ARG A 39 -7.06 -1.65 -12.82
N PRO A 40 -7.14 -1.33 -14.13
CA PRO A 40 -7.29 0.05 -14.60
C PRO A 40 -8.57 0.74 -14.14
N ALA A 41 -9.63 -0.04 -13.87
CA ALA A 41 -10.94 0.46 -13.43
C ALA A 41 -11.11 0.51 -11.90
N ILE A 42 -10.02 0.44 -11.13
CA ILE A 42 -10.09 0.57 -9.66
C ILE A 42 -10.54 1.99 -9.28
N ALA A 43 -11.55 2.09 -8.42
CA ALA A 43 -12.15 3.37 -8.04
C ALA A 43 -12.71 3.33 -6.61
N GLY A 44 -13.12 4.49 -6.11
CA GLY A 44 -13.81 4.63 -4.83
C GLY A 44 -13.03 4.02 -3.66
N ALA A 45 -13.70 3.16 -2.89
CA ALA A 45 -13.14 2.55 -1.67
C ALA A 45 -11.90 1.68 -1.94
N ASP A 46 -11.81 1.02 -3.09
CA ASP A 46 -10.66 0.20 -3.46
C ASP A 46 -9.44 1.07 -3.76
N LEU A 47 -9.61 2.19 -4.46
CA LEU A 47 -8.53 3.15 -4.74
C LEU A 47 -8.04 3.80 -3.44
N SER A 48 -8.95 4.19 -2.55
CA SER A 48 -8.59 4.70 -1.22
C SER A 48 -7.81 3.66 -0.40
N SER A 49 -8.20 2.39 -0.49
CA SER A 49 -7.49 1.29 0.16
C SER A 49 -6.08 1.10 -0.41
N LEU A 50 -5.92 1.18 -1.74
CA LEU A 50 -4.61 1.14 -2.39
C LEU A 50 -3.70 2.27 -1.90
N HIS A 51 -4.23 3.50 -1.83
CA HIS A 51 -3.51 4.65 -1.29
C HIS A 51 -3.07 4.44 0.16
N GLN A 52 -3.94 3.86 1.00
CA GLN A 52 -3.59 3.55 2.37
C GLN A 52 -2.46 2.52 2.46
N ALA A 53 -2.52 1.44 1.66
CA ALA A 53 -1.46 0.44 1.62
C ALA A 53 -0.11 1.03 1.19
N CYS A 54 -0.11 1.88 0.16
CA CYS A 54 1.10 2.56 -0.32
C CYS A 54 1.69 3.51 0.73
N THR A 55 0.83 4.20 1.49
CA THR A 55 1.25 5.08 2.58
C THR A 55 1.88 4.29 3.73
N MET A 56 1.34 3.11 4.06
CA MET A 56 1.91 2.20 5.06
C MET A 56 3.28 1.68 4.62
N ILE A 57 3.44 1.28 3.35
CA ILE A 57 4.74 0.85 2.77
C ILE A 57 5.76 1.99 2.87
N ALA A 58 5.40 3.18 2.40
CA ALA A 58 6.30 4.34 2.44
C ALA A 58 6.73 4.71 3.87
N THR A 59 5.82 4.57 4.83
CA THR A 59 6.11 4.80 6.25
C THR A 59 7.03 3.73 6.82
N ALA A 60 6.79 2.46 6.52
CA ALA A 60 7.67 1.36 6.91
C ALA A 60 9.09 1.56 6.35
N ASP A 61 9.22 1.97 5.09
CA ASP A 61 10.53 2.24 4.46
C ASP A 61 11.26 3.41 5.13
N ARG A 62 10.52 4.42 5.60
CA ARG A 62 11.10 5.53 6.37
C ARG A 62 11.63 5.04 7.71
N TYR A 63 10.86 4.25 8.44
CA TYR A 63 11.27 3.68 9.74
C TYR A 63 12.44 2.71 9.59
N ASP A 64 12.47 1.91 8.53
CA ASP A 64 13.60 1.05 8.20
C ASP A 64 14.89 1.85 7.95
N ARG A 65 14.80 3.06 7.36
CA ARG A 65 15.98 3.95 7.22
C ARG A 65 16.43 4.48 8.58
N THR A 66 15.50 4.85 9.46
CA THR A 66 15.80 5.27 10.83
C THR A 66 16.49 4.15 11.62
N ILE A 67 15.95 2.92 11.60
CA ILE A 67 16.55 1.76 12.28
C ILE A 67 17.96 1.47 11.74
N ARG A 68 18.20 1.62 10.43
CA ARG A 68 19.54 1.44 9.86
C ARG A 68 20.53 2.52 10.31
N ALA A 69 20.07 3.75 10.54
CA ALA A 69 20.90 4.85 11.01
C ALA A 69 21.20 4.74 12.52
N ASP A 70 20.19 4.40 13.32
CA ASP A 70 20.26 4.39 14.78
C ASP A 70 20.72 3.04 15.36
N GLY A 71 20.63 1.97 14.56
CA GLY A 71 20.89 0.59 14.97
C GLY A 71 19.62 -0.19 15.30
N SER A 72 19.70 -1.53 15.23
CA SER A 72 18.55 -2.41 15.48
C SER A 72 18.16 -2.53 16.97
N THR A 73 18.98 -1.97 17.86
CA THR A 73 18.80 -2.04 19.32
C THR A 73 19.08 -0.69 19.97
N VAL A 74 18.32 -0.36 21.00
CA VAL A 74 18.45 0.88 21.80
C VAL A 74 18.44 0.53 23.29
N PHE A 75 18.93 1.43 24.14
CA PHE A 75 18.80 1.27 25.58
C PHE A 75 17.38 1.63 26.04
N GLY A 76 16.76 0.72 26.80
CA GLY A 76 15.51 0.98 27.50
C GLY A 76 15.70 1.91 28.70
N SER A 77 14.58 2.33 29.31
CA SER A 77 14.59 3.24 30.46
C SER A 77 15.37 2.73 31.67
N THR A 78 15.46 1.41 31.86
CA THR A 78 16.23 0.76 32.93
C THR A 78 17.65 0.33 32.48
N GLY A 79 18.13 0.82 31.34
CA GLY A 79 19.51 0.62 30.86
C GLY A 79 19.80 -0.72 30.16
N GLN A 80 18.79 -1.58 30.00
CA GLN A 80 18.90 -2.83 29.24
C GLN A 80 18.83 -2.57 27.73
N LEU A 81 19.59 -3.33 26.96
CA LEU A 81 19.53 -3.32 25.51
C LEU A 81 18.23 -3.98 25.04
N VAL A 82 17.40 -3.26 24.29
CA VAL A 82 16.14 -3.75 23.71
C VAL A 82 16.11 -3.55 22.20
N ALA A 83 15.23 -4.26 21.50
CA ALA A 83 14.98 -3.99 20.08
C ALA A 83 14.47 -2.56 19.89
N HIS A 84 14.90 -1.91 18.81
CA HIS A 84 14.44 -0.57 18.48
C HIS A 84 12.89 -0.57 18.35
N PRO A 85 12.14 0.33 19.01
CA PRO A 85 10.67 0.31 19.00
C PRO A 85 10.03 0.32 17.60
N LEU A 86 10.71 0.91 16.61
CA LEU A 86 10.24 0.95 15.23
C LEU A 86 10.24 -0.43 14.55
N VAL A 87 10.96 -1.43 15.08
CA VAL A 87 10.98 -2.79 14.53
C VAL A 87 9.58 -3.41 14.56
N SER A 88 8.86 -3.28 15.66
CA SER A 88 7.47 -3.77 15.75
C SER A 88 6.53 -2.98 14.86
N GLU A 89 6.71 -1.65 14.77
CA GLU A 89 5.91 -0.77 13.91
C GLU A 89 6.06 -1.12 12.42
N VAL A 90 7.29 -1.32 11.96
CA VAL A 90 7.58 -1.76 10.58
C VAL A 90 6.85 -3.07 10.27
N ARG A 91 6.91 -4.03 11.19
CA ARG A 91 6.24 -5.33 11.01
C ARG A 91 4.72 -5.16 10.91
N GLN A 92 4.12 -4.33 11.75
CA GLN A 92 2.68 -4.08 11.73
C GLN A 92 2.24 -3.37 10.44
N LEU A 93 2.96 -2.33 10.02
CA LEU A 93 2.68 -1.59 8.78
C LEU A 93 2.75 -2.51 7.56
N ARG A 94 3.79 -3.36 7.46
CA ARG A 94 3.93 -4.32 6.36
C ARG A 94 2.81 -5.36 6.36
N THR A 95 2.43 -5.87 7.53
CA THR A 95 1.33 -6.84 7.66
C THR A 95 -0.01 -6.22 7.25
N ALA A 96 -0.29 -4.98 7.69
CA ALA A 96 -1.50 -4.27 7.34
C ALA A 96 -1.57 -3.94 5.84
N ALA A 97 -0.46 -3.46 5.26
CA ALA A 97 -0.36 -3.21 3.83
C ALA A 97 -0.59 -4.48 3.01
N ALA A 98 0.04 -5.60 3.39
CA ALA A 98 -0.14 -6.89 2.73
C ALA A 98 -1.60 -7.36 2.79
N SER A 99 -2.27 -7.20 3.94
CA SER A 99 -3.70 -7.54 4.10
C SER A 99 -4.63 -6.69 3.23
N ILE A 100 -4.32 -5.41 3.03
CA ILE A 100 -5.06 -4.57 2.07
C ILE A 100 -4.81 -5.04 0.64
N LEU A 101 -3.55 -5.26 0.26
CA LEU A 101 -3.17 -5.66 -1.08
C LEU A 101 -3.73 -7.05 -1.46
N ASP A 102 -3.81 -7.98 -0.52
CA ASP A 102 -4.42 -9.30 -0.74
C ASP A 102 -5.91 -9.18 -1.10
N ARG A 103 -6.63 -8.25 -0.46
CA ARG A 103 -8.04 -7.97 -0.78
C ARG A 103 -8.20 -7.27 -2.13
N LEU A 104 -7.20 -6.51 -2.57
CA LEU A 104 -7.20 -5.82 -3.85
C LEU A 104 -6.70 -6.70 -5.01
N SER A 105 -5.98 -7.77 -4.71
CA SER A 105 -5.54 -8.74 -5.71
C SER A 105 -6.77 -9.37 -6.39
N PRO A 106 -6.75 -9.55 -7.72
CA PRO A 106 -7.77 -10.33 -8.41
C PRO A 106 -7.58 -11.81 -8.04
N VAL A 107 -7.96 -12.16 -6.82
CA VAL A 107 -8.02 -13.55 -6.45
C VAL A 107 -9.23 -14.11 -7.17
N LEU A 108 -8.99 -15.11 -8.02
CA LEU A 108 -10.01 -16.07 -8.43
C LEU A 108 -11.07 -16.18 -7.34
N SER A 109 -12.32 -15.99 -7.73
CA SER A 109 -13.46 -16.07 -6.85
C SER A 109 -13.30 -17.27 -5.92
N ARG A 110 -13.83 -17.19 -4.71
CA ARG A 110 -13.70 -18.29 -3.74
C ARG A 110 -14.18 -19.64 -4.33
N ALA A 111 -15.08 -19.59 -5.32
CA ALA A 111 -15.52 -20.71 -6.15
C ALA A 111 -14.41 -21.24 -7.08
N GLU A 112 -13.76 -20.37 -7.85
CA GLU A 112 -12.65 -20.73 -8.74
C GLU A 112 -11.43 -21.28 -7.97
N ARG A 113 -11.12 -20.73 -6.78
CA ARG A 113 -10.08 -21.30 -5.90
C ARG A 113 -10.39 -22.74 -5.45
N ARG A 114 -11.66 -23.05 -5.19
CA ARG A 114 -12.12 -24.41 -4.84
C ARG A 114 -12.07 -25.35 -6.05
N GLN A 115 -12.46 -24.87 -7.22
CA GLN A 115 -12.37 -25.64 -8.48
C GLN A 115 -10.91 -25.96 -8.84
N GLN A 116 -10.00 -24.98 -8.77
CA GLN A 116 -8.57 -25.19 -9.04
C GLN A 116 -7.93 -26.20 -8.06
N ALA A 117 -8.29 -26.13 -6.78
CA ALA A 117 -7.84 -27.08 -5.77
C ALA A 117 -8.40 -28.50 -5.97
N GLY A 118 -9.62 -28.62 -6.51
CA GLY A 118 -10.22 -29.90 -6.89
C GLY A 118 -9.52 -30.54 -8.11
N LEU A 119 -9.30 -29.76 -9.17
CA LEU A 119 -8.62 -30.21 -10.40
C LEU A 119 -7.19 -30.74 -10.11
N ASN A 120 -6.44 -30.07 -9.24
CA ASN A 120 -5.09 -30.48 -8.86
C ASN A 120 -5.04 -31.77 -8.02
N ARG A 121 -6.14 -32.15 -7.35
CA ARG A 121 -6.23 -33.43 -6.62
C ARG A 121 -6.52 -34.60 -7.55
N THR A 122 -7.37 -34.40 -8.55
CA THR A 122 -7.76 -35.46 -9.50
C THR A 122 -6.60 -35.86 -10.42
N GLY A 123 -5.77 -34.90 -10.85
CA GLY A 123 -4.59 -35.18 -11.69
C GLY A 123 -3.46 -35.94 -10.98
N ARG A 124 -3.48 -36.03 -9.64
CA ARG A 124 -2.47 -36.78 -8.85
C ARG A 124 -2.88 -38.24 -8.60
N ALA A 125 -4.13 -38.61 -8.83
CA ALA A 125 -4.65 -39.96 -8.61
C ALA A 125 -4.54 -40.89 -9.83
N THR A 126 -4.01 -40.38 -10.96
CA THR A 126 -3.94 -41.09 -12.25
C THR A 126 -2.50 -41.41 -12.71
N ARG A 127 -1.54 -41.42 -11.78
CA ARG A 127 -0.16 -41.85 -12.03
C ARG A 127 0.24 -43.01 -11.13
#